data_AF-A0AA48RHP8-F1
#
_entry.id   AF-A0AA48RHP8-F1
#
_cell.length_a   1.000
_cell.length_b   1.000
_cell.length_c   1.000
_cell.angle_alpha   90.00
_cell.angle_beta   90.00
_cell.angle_gamma   90.00
#
_symmetry.space_group_name_H-M   'P 1'
#
loop_
_entity.id
_entity.type
_entity.pdbx_description
1 polymer ?
#
loop_
_entity_poly.entity_id
_entity_poly.type
_entity_poly.pdbx_seq_one_letter_code
_entity_poly.pdbx_strand_id
1 'polypeptide(L)' 'MKITQKKIDDLRQQLERAAKDAGYNFNDPKIVRMSQQLDRLIVAHMLQYAKRP' A
#
# COMPACT_ATOMS: atom_id res chain seq x y z
N MET A 1 11.01 12.94 3.09
CA MET A 1 10.69 11.64 2.44
C MET A 1 10.62 10.43 3.39
N LYS A 2 10.84 10.55 4.71
CA LYS A 2 10.67 9.41 5.67
C LYS A 2 9.21 9.09 6.02
N ILE A 3 8.34 10.11 6.02
CA ILE A 3 6.92 9.96 6.41
C ILE A 3 6.13 9.15 5.37
N THR A 4 6.38 9.36 4.07
CA THR A 4 5.71 8.63 2.98
C THR A 4 6.11 7.16 2.97
N GLN A 5 7.40 6.84 3.17
CA GLN A 5 7.88 5.46 3.25
C GLN A 5 7.24 4.72 4.44
N LYS A 6 7.24 5.35 5.62
CA LYS A 6 6.60 4.76 6.81
C LYS A 6 5.12 4.48 6.60
N LYS A 7 4.38 5.37 5.93
CA LYS A 7 2.96 5.14 5.59
C LYS A 7 2.75 3.98 4.63
N ILE A 8 3.65 3.80 3.65
CA ILE A 8 3.63 2.66 2.73
C ILE A 8 3.89 1.36 3.50
N ASP A 9 4.88 1.35 4.39
CA ASP A 9 5.23 0.17 5.20
C ASP A 9 4.10 -0.21 6.16
N ASP A 10 3.51 0.77 6.86
CA ASP A 10 2.38 0.56 7.77
C ASP A 10 1.16 -0.01 7.01
N LEU A 11 0.85 0.52 5.83
CA LEU A 11 -0.27 0.05 5.02
C LEU A 11 0.00 -1.35 4.43
N ARG A 12 1.25 -1.64 4.05
CA ARG A 12 1.70 -2.97 3.61
C ARG A 12 1.48 -4.02 4.71
N GLN A 13 1.87 -3.71 5.94
CA GLN A 13 1.66 -4.62 7.08
C GLN A 13 0.18 -4.84 7.38
N GLN A 14 -0.64 -3.80 7.28
CA GLN A 14 -2.09 -3.93 7.45
C GLN A 14 -2.72 -4.79 6.35
N LEU A 15 -2.31 -4.62 5.10
CA LEU A 15 -2.77 -5.44 3.97
C LEU A 15 -2.39 -6.91 4.17
N GLU A 16 -1.16 -7.19 4.60
CA GLU A 16 -0.70 -8.56 4.87
C GLU A 16 -1.50 -9.23 5.98
N ARG A 17 -1.80 -8.51 7.07
CA ARG A 17 -2.65 -9.03 8.15
C ARG A 17 -4.08 -9.28 7.67
N ALA A 18 -4.67 -8.31 6.97
CA ALA A 18 -6.02 -8.47 6.42
C ALA A 18 -6.10 -9.64 5.44
N ALA A 19 -5.08 -9.84 4.61
CA ALA A 19 -4.97 -11.00 3.72
C ALA A 19 -4.90 -12.31 4.51
N LYS A 20 -4.05 -12.40 5.54
CA LYS A 20 -3.97 -13.59 6.41
C LYS A 20 -5.32 -13.90 7.09
N ASP A 21 -5.97 -12.89 7.65
CA ASP A 21 -7.25 -13.03 8.35
C ASP A 21 -8.38 -13.49 7.41
N ALA A 22 -8.33 -13.07 6.15
CA ALA A 22 -9.29 -13.48 5.11
C ALA A 22 -8.91 -14.79 4.39
N GLY A 23 -7.88 -15.52 4.85
CA GLY A 23 -7.41 -16.73 4.18
C GLY A 23 -6.82 -16.47 2.79
N TYR A 24 -6.18 -15.32 2.61
CA TYR A 24 -5.66 -14.79 1.35
C TYR A 24 -6.72 -14.66 0.25
N ASN A 25 -7.97 -14.39 0.62
CA ASN A 25 -9.01 -14.06 -0.34
C ASN A 25 -8.78 -12.67 -0.96
N PHE A 26 -8.01 -12.62 -2.05
CA PHE A 26 -7.74 -11.36 -2.76
C PHE A 26 -8.96 -10.72 -3.43
N ASN A 27 -10.10 -11.43 -3.49
CA ASN A 27 -11.38 -10.88 -3.95
C ASN A 27 -12.16 -10.22 -2.81
N ASP A 28 -11.69 -10.27 -1.57
CA ASP A 28 -12.32 -9.55 -0.46
C ASP A 28 -12.30 -8.05 -0.77
N PRO A 29 -13.46 -7.37 -0.80
CA PRO A 29 -13.56 -5.95 -1.12
C PRO A 29 -12.66 -5.05 -0.26
N LYS A 30 -12.41 -5.43 1.01
CA LYS A 30 -11.51 -4.73 1.91
C LYS A 30 -10.06 -4.87 1.48
N ILE A 31 -9.63 -6.08 1.09
CA ILE A 31 -8.26 -6.34 0.60
C ILE A 31 -8.02 -5.60 -0.71
N VAL A 32 -8.98 -5.67 -1.65
CA VAL A 32 -8.91 -4.94 -2.93
C VAL A 32 -8.74 -3.44 -2.67
N ARG A 33 -9.55 -2.86 -1.78
CA ARG A 33 -9.49 -1.43 -1.46
C ARG A 33 -8.16 -1.04 -0.83
N MET A 34 -7.65 -1.85 0.08
CA MET A 34 -6.35 -1.62 0.74
C MET A 34 -5.19 -1.75 -0.26
N SER A 35 -5.23 -2.71 -1.18
CA SER A 35 -4.25 -2.87 -2.26
C SER A 35 -4.21 -1.62 -3.14
N GLN A 36 -5.38 -1.15 -3.60
CA GLN A 36 -5.46 0.05 -4.43
C GLN A 36 -4.95 1.32 -3.72
N GLN A 37 -5.17 1.43 -2.41
CA GLN A 37 -4.61 2.54 -1.63
C GLN A 37 -3.09 2.47 -1.54
N LEU A 38 -2.52 1.27 -1.37
CA LEU A 38 -1.09 1.05 -1.35
C LEU A 38 -0.46 1.40 -2.72
N ASP A 39 -1.06 0.96 -3.82
CA ASP A 39 -0.59 1.25 -5.17
C ASP A 39 -0.53 2.76 -5.44
N ARG A 40 -1.58 3.50 -5.05
CA ARG A 40 -1.61 4.97 -5.19
C ARG A 40 -0.49 5.65 -4.42
N LEU A 41 -0.20 5.18 -3.20
CA LEU A 41 0.88 5.73 -2.39
C LEU A 41 2.26 5.42 -2.98
N ILE A 42 2.46 4.21 -3.51
CA ILE A 42 3.70 3.81 -4.19
C ILE A 42 3.91 4.66 -5.44
N VAL A 43 2.89 4.83 -6.29
CA VAL A 43 2.98 5.66 -7.50
C VAL A 43 3.27 7.11 -7.14
N ALA A 44 2.55 7.68 -6.16
CA ALA A 44 2.80 9.04 -5.69
C ALA A 44 4.23 9.21 -5.16
N HIS A 45 4.74 8.21 -4.43
CA HIS A 45 6.12 8.18 -3.97
C HIS A 45 7.09 8.14 -5.16
N MET A 46 6.96 7.19 -6.09
CA MET A 46 7.82 7.08 -7.27
C MET A 46 7.84 8.37 -8.11
N LEU A 47 6.68 9.00 -8.34
CA LEU A 47 6.59 10.27 -9.07
C LEU A 47 7.32 11.42 -8.35
N GLN A 48 7.34 11.43 -7.02
CA GLN A 48 8.12 12.41 -6.25
C GLN A 48 9.63 12.21 -6.40
N TYR A 49 10.10 10.96 -6.58
CA TYR A 49 11.51 10.68 -6.84
C TYR A 49 11.89 10.95 -8.30
N ALA A 50 10.99 10.67 -9.26
CA ALA A 50 11.22 10.92 -10.68
C ALA A 50 11.28 12.42 -11.04
N LYS A 51 10.71 13.31 -10.21
CA LYS A 51 10.72 14.77 -10.40
C LYS A 51 11.94 15.48 -9.81
N ARG A 52 12.96 14.77 -9.33
CA ARG A 52 14.23 15.40 -8.92
C ARG A 52 15.11 15.60 -10.17
N PRO A 53 15.51 16.84 -10.51
CA PRO A 53 16.48 17.10 -11.57
C PRO A 53 17.85 16.51 -11.23
#